data_AF-A0A9P8ZXD2-F1
#
_entry.id   AF-A0A9P8ZXD2-F1
#
_cell.length_a   1.000
_cell.length_b   1.000
_cell.length_c   1.000
_cell.angle_alpha   90.00
_cell.angle_beta   90.00
_cell.angle_gamma   90.00
#
_symmetry.space_group_name_H-M   'P 1'
#
loop_
_entity.id
_entity.type
_entity.pdbx_description
1 polymer ?
#
loop_
_entity_poly.entity_id
_entity_poly.type
_entity_poly.pdbx_seq_one_letter_code
_entity_poly.pdbx_strand_id
1 'polypeptide(L)'
;MHRLGSTWPVHRRPIHPQPYHQIVRFVKRQAWGVLKPESIKPDTPTFHVNNLLLDLDSEAAQNVRQFHPDIDGEPEHRLAKRRRQRLVRSDRIEKFQMASQIEKLNFDNMVADRLYAWHINDLDIAHQALRGFKKKNHSTAQQATATATATATATATATATANMDMNTRETAIEPPRIMARGEKTRASFQDLGLQWNGIPEHAARDPTRLITYMLHKQKEAQDRASTILSDHLLDHSLSALIRRQTSFIKLQRIVRFLLEAPNGAQLVSKLSGEIGETSLELAHREQSVSLQSDLASEALVFCNDVVLNLLEQGLPVEKRLWVPGLHLAVANSAFSAARMYLAAGLRSGSSIRDMDDSLLGVLDSLIDSLKAIDTSHGHTPLGPVLSPPQRRAAIFSFLTGSQINGRHSPFSIHSMMQSLESSDYKAFSRYVELLGELGALRTLWHIYQQLARTLQPESSGRPSLNEHVGMPPSIPDRVVNAFLRIARNVTAGHISPRNYRQENLSGKFEEDCQKDLETISRAAVPWYGGRQPVEVTPDPLFVQKVYKAFGNPQITESMRMLRRLLGETTGTALEHVVQNTRS
;
A
#
# COMPACT_ATOMS: atom_id res chain seq x y z
N MET A 1 16.66 -5.72 -21.36
CA MET A 1 16.24 -7.13 -21.27
C MET A 1 15.78 -7.60 -22.64
N HIS A 2 16.45 -8.60 -23.21
CA HIS A 2 16.14 -9.13 -24.55
C HIS A 2 14.83 -9.95 -24.54
N ARG A 3 13.86 -9.55 -25.37
CA ARG A 3 12.65 -10.36 -25.64
C ARG A 3 13.03 -11.55 -26.51
N LEU A 4 12.69 -12.76 -26.07
CA LEU A 4 12.74 -13.98 -26.88
C LEU A 4 11.64 -13.90 -27.94
N GLY A 5 12.03 -13.62 -29.18
CA GLY A 5 11.17 -13.74 -30.35
C GLY A 5 11.07 -15.19 -30.81
N SER A 6 9.85 -15.66 -31.06
CA SER A 6 9.61 -16.78 -31.97
C SER A 6 8.50 -16.41 -32.94
N THR A 7 8.90 -16.16 -34.18
CA THR A 7 8.02 -16.01 -35.35
C THR A 7 7.55 -17.40 -35.77
N TRP A 8 6.25 -17.67 -35.73
CA TRP A 8 5.64 -18.86 -36.34
C TRP A 8 4.98 -18.50 -37.67
N PRO A 9 5.14 -19.32 -38.73
CA PRO A 9 4.50 -19.08 -40.02
C PRO A 9 3.04 -19.55 -40.00
N VAL A 10 2.15 -18.67 -40.47
CA VAL A 10 0.71 -18.93 -40.60
C VAL A 10 0.44 -19.70 -41.90
N HIS A 11 0.11 -20.99 -41.80
CA HIS A 11 -0.55 -21.71 -42.90
C HIS A 11 -2.07 -21.62 -42.73
N ARG A 12 -2.70 -20.77 -43.54
CA ARG A 12 -4.17 -20.75 -43.74
C ARG A 12 -4.56 -21.93 -44.64
N ARG A 13 -5.52 -22.75 -44.20
CA ARG A 13 -6.34 -23.58 -45.10
C ARG A 13 -7.80 -23.12 -45.02
N PRO A 14 -8.53 -23.07 -46.15
CA PRO A 14 -9.92 -22.67 -46.17
C PRO A 14 -10.86 -23.81 -45.73
N ILE A 15 -11.91 -23.46 -45.01
CA ILE A 15 -12.99 -24.35 -44.60
C ILE A 15 -14.07 -24.33 -45.70
N HIS A 16 -14.37 -25.49 -46.28
CA HIS A 16 -15.57 -25.69 -47.11
C HIS A 16 -16.74 -26.14 -46.23
N PRO A 17 -17.95 -25.58 -46.39
CA PRO A 17 -19.16 -26.13 -45.79
C PRO A 17 -19.81 -27.14 -46.75
N GLN A 18 -20.34 -28.25 -46.22
CA GLN A 18 -21.26 -29.11 -46.96
C GLN A 18 -22.45 -29.54 -46.09
N PRO A 19 -23.60 -29.86 -46.72
CA PRO A 19 -24.92 -29.58 -46.18
C PRO A 19 -25.69 -30.83 -45.71
N TYR A 20 -26.82 -30.54 -45.08
CA TYR A 20 -27.87 -31.43 -44.62
C TYR A 20 -28.37 -32.44 -45.67
N HIS A 21 -28.59 -33.68 -45.23
CA HIS A 21 -29.66 -34.54 -45.77
C HIS A 21 -30.40 -35.29 -44.67
N GLN A 22 -31.73 -35.11 -44.67
CA GLN A 22 -32.73 -35.94 -44.01
C GLN A 22 -33.00 -37.19 -44.85
N ILE A 23 -33.13 -38.36 -44.23
CA ILE A 23 -34.03 -39.44 -44.67
C ILE A 23 -34.65 -40.11 -43.44
N VAL A 24 -35.98 -40.22 -43.47
CA VAL A 24 -36.84 -41.01 -42.57
C VAL A 24 -37.03 -42.42 -43.14
N ARG A 25 -37.03 -43.47 -42.30
CA ARG A 25 -37.96 -44.63 -42.41
C ARG A 25 -37.90 -45.53 -41.17
N PHE A 26 -39.08 -46.05 -40.82
CA PHE A 26 -39.41 -46.80 -39.60
C PHE A 26 -39.34 -48.34 -39.77
N VAL A 27 -39.25 -49.01 -38.61
CA VAL A 27 -39.59 -50.41 -38.24
C VAL A 27 -38.61 -51.54 -38.58
N LYS A 28 -37.97 -52.12 -37.54
CA LYS A 28 -38.20 -53.51 -37.06
C LYS A 28 -37.43 -53.79 -35.77
N ARG A 29 -38.05 -54.57 -34.87
CA ARG A 29 -37.55 -55.00 -33.56
C ARG A 29 -36.17 -55.67 -33.69
N GLN A 30 -35.19 -55.25 -32.89
CA GLN A 30 -33.85 -55.83 -32.86
C GLN A 30 -33.63 -56.59 -31.55
N ALA A 31 -33.28 -57.87 -31.69
CA ALA A 31 -32.70 -58.70 -30.66
C ALA A 31 -31.40 -58.07 -30.12
N TRP A 32 -31.06 -58.38 -28.88
CA TRP A 32 -29.86 -57.92 -28.19
C TRP A 32 -28.61 -58.13 -29.06
N GLY A 33 -28.09 -57.03 -29.63
CA GLY A 33 -26.90 -57.03 -30.46
C GLY A 33 -25.63 -57.21 -29.61
N VAL A 34 -24.71 -58.02 -30.12
CA VAL A 34 -23.31 -58.04 -29.71
C VAL A 34 -22.76 -56.61 -29.77
N LEU A 35 -22.22 -56.12 -28.65
CA LEU A 35 -21.57 -54.81 -28.56
C LEU A 35 -20.48 -54.73 -29.63
N LYS A 36 -20.67 -53.88 -30.64
CA LYS A 36 -19.56 -53.44 -31.49
C LYS A 36 -18.63 -52.61 -30.62
N PRO A 37 -17.30 -52.84 -30.64
CA PRO A 37 -16.37 -51.94 -29.96
C PRO A 37 -16.51 -50.56 -30.61
N GLU A 38 -16.93 -49.58 -29.81
CA GLU A 38 -16.88 -48.18 -30.21
C GLU A 38 -15.43 -47.85 -30.57
N SER A 39 -15.23 -47.23 -31.74
CA SER A 39 -13.93 -46.75 -32.18
C SER A 39 -13.45 -45.66 -31.22
N ILE A 40 -12.61 -46.05 -30.27
CA ILE A 40 -11.85 -45.14 -29.42
C ILE A 40 -10.96 -44.32 -30.35
N LYS A 41 -11.10 -42.99 -30.29
CA LYS A 41 -10.22 -42.06 -31.03
C LYS A 41 -8.76 -42.30 -30.60
N PRO A 42 -7.80 -42.40 -31.53
CA PRO A 42 -6.44 -42.90 -31.24
C PRO A 42 -5.54 -42.00 -30.38
N ASP A 43 -5.97 -40.78 -29.99
CA ASP A 43 -5.04 -39.78 -29.44
C ASP A 43 -5.15 -39.50 -27.93
N THR A 44 -5.91 -40.31 -27.18
CA THR A 44 -5.79 -40.30 -25.71
C THR A 44 -4.81 -41.39 -25.29
N PRO A 45 -3.69 -41.07 -24.61
CA PRO A 45 -2.83 -42.09 -24.02
C PRO A 45 -3.61 -42.80 -22.92
N THR A 46 -4.28 -43.89 -23.29
CA THR A 46 -4.84 -44.83 -22.34
C THR A 46 -3.66 -45.50 -21.66
N PHE A 47 -3.52 -45.30 -20.36
CA PHE A 47 -2.68 -46.15 -19.52
C PHE A 47 -3.04 -47.59 -19.88
N HIS A 48 -2.08 -48.33 -20.44
CA HIS A 48 -2.22 -49.77 -20.63
C HIS A 48 -2.16 -50.38 -19.23
N VAL A 49 -3.29 -50.34 -18.54
CA VAL A 49 -3.49 -51.18 -17.37
C VAL A 49 -3.44 -52.57 -17.95
N ASN A 50 -2.35 -53.30 -17.67
CA ASN A 50 -2.31 -54.73 -17.99
C ASN A 50 -3.64 -55.30 -17.54
N ASN A 51 -4.37 -55.93 -18.45
CA ASN A 51 -5.58 -56.70 -18.14
C ASN A 51 -5.21 -57.96 -17.33
N LEU A 52 -4.40 -57.80 -16.28
CA LEU A 52 -4.52 -58.58 -15.07
C LEU A 52 -5.90 -58.24 -14.50
N LEU A 53 -6.94 -58.83 -15.09
CA LEU A 53 -8.08 -59.25 -14.30
C LEU A 53 -7.48 -60.16 -13.23
N LEU A 54 -7.23 -59.59 -12.05
CA LEU A 54 -7.24 -60.37 -10.84
C LEU A 54 -8.68 -60.87 -10.73
N ASP A 55 -8.95 -62.06 -11.28
CA ASP A 55 -10.15 -62.85 -10.98
C ASP A 55 -10.05 -63.24 -9.49
N LEU A 56 -10.26 -62.26 -8.60
CA LEU A 56 -10.42 -62.49 -7.16
C LEU A 56 -11.73 -63.24 -6.87
N ASP A 57 -12.55 -63.42 -7.89
CA ASP A 57 -13.81 -64.12 -7.96
C ASP A 57 -13.71 -65.42 -8.76
N SER A 58 -12.50 -65.88 -9.11
CA SER A 58 -12.30 -67.26 -9.53
C SER A 58 -12.68 -68.17 -8.36
N GLU A 59 -13.79 -68.89 -8.48
CA GLU A 59 -14.27 -69.88 -7.50
C GLU A 59 -13.22 -70.97 -7.21
N ALA A 60 -12.20 -71.09 -8.06
CA ALA A 60 -11.07 -72.01 -7.92
C ALA A 60 -9.88 -71.44 -7.13
N ALA A 61 -9.89 -70.16 -6.76
CA ALA A 61 -8.79 -69.56 -6.01
C ALA A 61 -8.87 -70.03 -4.56
N GLN A 62 -7.88 -70.81 -4.13
CA GLN A 62 -7.84 -71.51 -2.83
C GLN A 62 -8.00 -70.59 -1.60
N ASN A 63 -7.79 -69.29 -1.78
CA ASN A 63 -7.85 -68.26 -0.73
C ASN A 63 -9.14 -67.42 -0.77
N VAL A 64 -10.08 -67.69 -1.68
CA VAL A 64 -11.34 -66.96 -1.79
C VAL A 64 -12.43 -67.76 -1.09
N ARG A 65 -13.03 -67.17 -0.03
CA ARG A 65 -14.14 -67.79 0.70
C ARG A 65 -15.33 -67.98 -0.24
N GLN A 66 -15.87 -69.20 -0.30
CA GLN A 66 -17.11 -69.47 -1.03
C GLN A 66 -18.26 -68.61 -0.49
N PHE A 67 -19.12 -68.14 -1.41
CA PHE A 67 -20.30 -67.36 -1.06
C PHE A 67 -21.24 -68.18 -0.15
N HIS A 68 -21.62 -67.62 1.00
CA HIS A 68 -22.50 -68.28 1.96
C HIS A 68 -23.78 -67.45 2.11
N PRO A 69 -24.95 -67.91 1.63
CA PRO A 69 -26.16 -67.09 1.54
C PRO A 69 -26.66 -66.57 2.91
N ASP A 70 -26.45 -67.34 3.98
CA ASP A 70 -26.82 -66.91 5.34
C ASP A 70 -25.92 -65.81 5.92
N ILE A 71 -24.70 -65.65 5.40
CA ILE A 71 -23.69 -64.69 5.89
C ILE A 71 -23.56 -63.49 4.95
N ASP A 72 -23.61 -63.74 3.63
CA ASP A 72 -23.43 -62.74 2.57
C ASP A 72 -24.76 -62.11 2.11
N GLY A 73 -25.90 -62.69 2.50
CA GLY A 73 -27.25 -62.27 2.11
C GLY A 73 -27.59 -62.60 0.65
N GLU A 74 -28.77 -62.21 0.17
CA GLU A 74 -29.10 -62.37 -1.25
C GLU A 74 -28.29 -61.40 -2.12
N PRO A 75 -27.64 -61.88 -3.20
CA PRO A 75 -26.85 -61.02 -4.06
C PRO A 75 -27.76 -59.99 -4.71
N GLU A 76 -27.44 -58.71 -4.48
CA GLU A 76 -28.23 -57.62 -5.02
C GLU A 76 -28.41 -57.79 -6.54
N HIS A 77 -29.67 -57.74 -6.99
CA HIS A 77 -30.00 -57.84 -8.40
C HIS A 77 -29.15 -56.83 -9.21
N ARG A 78 -28.45 -57.31 -10.25
CA ARG A 78 -27.49 -56.50 -11.05
C ARG A 78 -28.06 -55.14 -11.50
N LEU A 79 -29.37 -55.07 -11.79
CA LEU A 79 -30.05 -53.83 -12.17
C LEU A 79 -30.17 -52.83 -11.02
N ALA A 80 -30.41 -53.29 -9.79
CA ALA A 80 -30.46 -52.43 -8.62
C ALA A 80 -29.07 -51.82 -8.35
N LYS A 81 -28.01 -52.63 -8.42
CA LYS A 81 -26.61 -52.16 -8.28
C LYS A 81 -26.27 -51.11 -9.34
N ARG A 82 -26.61 -51.38 -10.61
CA ARG A 82 -26.42 -50.41 -11.72
C ARG A 82 -27.24 -49.14 -11.51
N ARG A 83 -28.48 -49.23 -11.03
CA ARG A 83 -29.33 -48.05 -10.76
C ARG A 83 -28.74 -47.19 -9.65
N ARG A 84 -28.30 -47.79 -8.54
CA ARG A 84 -27.60 -47.07 -7.44
C ARG A 84 -26.33 -46.39 -7.93
N GLN A 85 -25.48 -47.10 -8.68
CA GLN A 85 -24.27 -46.52 -9.25
C GLN A 85 -24.57 -45.40 -10.27
N ARG A 86 -25.62 -45.55 -11.08
CA ARG A 86 -26.05 -44.52 -12.03
C ARG A 86 -26.53 -43.26 -11.32
N LEU A 87 -27.28 -43.39 -10.22
CA LEU A 87 -27.75 -42.26 -9.41
C LEU A 87 -26.58 -41.51 -8.75
N VAL A 88 -25.61 -42.23 -8.19
CA VAL A 88 -24.40 -41.60 -7.61
C VAL A 88 -23.57 -40.92 -8.68
N ARG A 89 -23.45 -41.52 -9.88
CA ARG A 89 -22.76 -40.90 -11.01
C ARG A 89 -23.50 -39.67 -11.52
N SER A 90 -24.83 -39.71 -11.64
CA SER A 90 -25.62 -38.58 -12.11
C SER A 90 -25.54 -37.41 -11.14
N ASP A 91 -25.64 -37.64 -9.83
CA ASP A 91 -25.49 -36.58 -8.81
C ASP A 91 -24.10 -35.93 -8.87
N ARG A 92 -23.04 -36.74 -9.06
CA ARG A 92 -21.68 -36.21 -9.23
C ARG A 92 -21.51 -35.40 -10.53
N ILE A 93 -22.10 -35.87 -11.63
CA ILE A 93 -22.07 -35.16 -12.92
C ILE A 93 -22.82 -33.84 -12.83
N GLU A 94 -23.98 -33.82 -12.18
CA GLU A 94 -24.78 -32.61 -12.00
C GLU A 94 -24.05 -31.58 -11.15
N LYS A 95 -23.46 -31.99 -10.01
CA LYS A 95 -22.61 -31.13 -9.18
C LYS A 95 -21.43 -30.56 -9.96
N PHE A 96 -20.77 -31.39 -10.78
CA PHE A 96 -19.68 -30.94 -11.64
C PHE A 96 -20.15 -29.94 -12.71
N GLN A 97 -21.32 -30.17 -13.33
CA GLN A 97 -21.89 -29.26 -14.32
C GLN A 97 -22.24 -27.90 -13.70
N MET A 98 -22.84 -27.88 -12.51
CA MET A 98 -23.13 -26.64 -11.80
C MET A 98 -21.85 -25.88 -11.44
N ALA A 99 -20.84 -26.56 -10.89
CA ALA A 99 -19.55 -25.93 -10.59
C ALA A 99 -18.88 -25.37 -11.85
N SER A 100 -18.87 -26.14 -12.94
CA SER A 100 -18.30 -25.72 -14.23
C SER A 100 -19.04 -24.52 -14.83
N GLN A 101 -20.36 -24.43 -14.68
CA GLN A 101 -21.14 -23.27 -15.11
C GLN A 101 -20.81 -22.02 -14.29
N ILE A 102 -20.67 -22.15 -12.97
CA ILE A 102 -20.26 -21.04 -12.10
C ILE A 102 -18.84 -20.57 -12.46
N GLU A 103 -17.90 -21.49 -12.63
CA GLU A 103 -16.53 -21.19 -13.04
C GLU A 103 -16.48 -20.49 -14.40
N LYS A 104 -17.29 -20.97 -15.36
CA LYS A 104 -17.41 -20.34 -16.67
C LYS A 104 -18.01 -18.93 -16.58
N LEU A 105 -19.07 -18.74 -15.80
CA LEU A 105 -19.70 -17.45 -15.60
C LEU A 105 -18.75 -16.45 -14.92
N ASN A 106 -18.00 -16.89 -13.91
CA ASN A 106 -16.96 -16.09 -13.26
C ASN A 106 -15.89 -15.66 -14.26
N PHE A 107 -15.39 -16.61 -15.06
CA PHE A 107 -14.39 -16.32 -16.09
C PHE A 107 -14.95 -15.40 -17.18
N ASP A 108 -16.18 -15.62 -17.65
CA ASP A 108 -16.81 -14.80 -18.68
C ASP A 108 -17.02 -13.35 -18.18
N ASN A 109 -17.45 -13.19 -16.92
CA ASN A 109 -17.54 -11.87 -16.27
C ASN A 109 -16.17 -11.20 -16.14
N MET A 110 -15.14 -11.97 -15.78
CA MET A 110 -13.77 -11.49 -15.65
C MET A 110 -13.19 -11.09 -17.01
N VAL A 111 -13.43 -11.87 -18.08
CA VAL A 111 -12.95 -11.55 -19.43
C VAL A 111 -13.70 -10.38 -20.05
N ALA A 112 -14.99 -10.23 -19.74
CA ALA A 112 -15.78 -9.09 -20.20
C ALA A 112 -15.20 -7.75 -19.72
N ASP A 113 -14.60 -7.72 -18.52
CA ASP A 113 -13.84 -6.58 -18.02
C ASP A 113 -12.34 -6.80 -18.22
N ARG A 114 -11.77 -6.26 -19.30
CA ARG A 114 -10.33 -6.42 -19.61
C ARG A 114 -9.41 -5.89 -18.50
N LEU A 115 -9.91 -5.00 -17.66
CA LEU A 115 -9.13 -4.39 -16.58
C LEU A 115 -9.51 -4.98 -15.23
N TYR A 116 -10.22 -6.10 -15.23
CA TYR A 116 -10.57 -6.81 -14.02
C TYR A 116 -9.31 -7.20 -13.26
N ALA A 117 -9.22 -6.78 -12.01
CA ALA A 117 -8.03 -6.93 -11.18
C ALA A 117 -7.60 -8.39 -10.91
N TRP A 118 -8.31 -9.38 -11.44
CA TRP A 118 -8.00 -10.79 -11.26
C TRP A 118 -7.43 -11.46 -12.51
N HIS A 119 -7.23 -10.77 -13.62
CA HIS A 119 -6.57 -11.36 -14.80
C HIS A 119 -5.25 -12.03 -14.41
N ILE A 120 -5.07 -13.28 -14.84
CA ILE A 120 -3.84 -14.02 -14.62
C ILE A 120 -2.71 -13.40 -15.44
N ASN A 121 -1.69 -12.91 -14.75
CA ASN A 121 -0.47 -12.42 -15.36
C ASN A 121 0.65 -13.48 -15.36
N ASP A 122 1.65 -13.30 -16.21
CA ASP A 122 2.89 -14.10 -16.26
C ASP A 122 3.58 -14.14 -14.89
N LEU A 123 3.53 -13.04 -14.13
CA LEU A 123 4.05 -12.99 -12.76
C LEU A 123 3.30 -13.89 -11.79
N ASP A 124 1.97 -14.00 -11.92
CA ASP A 124 1.18 -14.92 -11.07
C ASP A 124 1.57 -16.36 -11.39
N ILE A 125 1.75 -16.69 -12.67
CA ILE A 125 2.18 -18.02 -13.14
C ILE A 125 3.61 -18.32 -12.64
N ALA A 126 4.54 -17.39 -12.79
CA ALA A 126 5.92 -17.53 -12.33
C ALA A 126 5.98 -17.68 -10.80
N HIS A 127 5.21 -16.88 -10.06
CA HIS A 127 5.12 -16.99 -8.61
C HIS A 127 4.58 -18.37 -8.18
N GLN A 128 3.53 -18.89 -8.84
CA GLN A 128 3.02 -20.23 -8.54
C GLN A 128 3.99 -21.34 -8.94
N ALA A 129 4.72 -21.19 -10.06
CA ALA A 129 5.79 -22.10 -10.44
C ALA A 129 6.87 -22.15 -9.35
N LEU A 130 7.39 -21.01 -8.92
CA LEU A 130 8.40 -20.91 -7.87
C LEU A 130 7.94 -21.49 -6.53
N ARG A 131 6.65 -21.33 -6.17
CA ARG A 131 6.06 -21.97 -4.99
C ARG A 131 5.94 -23.48 -5.13
N GLY A 132 5.47 -23.97 -6.28
CA GLY A 132 5.25 -25.38 -6.56
C GLY A 132 6.53 -26.23 -6.55
N PHE A 133 7.69 -25.63 -6.83
CA PHE A 133 8.98 -26.31 -6.81
C PHE A 133 9.63 -26.44 -5.42
N LYS A 134 9.04 -25.86 -4.35
CA LYS A 134 9.44 -26.19 -2.98
C LYS A 134 8.99 -27.61 -2.65
N LYS A 135 9.74 -28.60 -3.16
CA LYS A 135 9.52 -30.02 -2.98
C LYS A 135 9.27 -30.33 -1.49
N LYS A 136 8.27 -31.19 -1.23
CA LYS A 136 8.03 -31.89 0.04
C LYS A 136 9.19 -32.79 0.50
N ASN A 137 10.43 -32.51 0.10
CA ASN A 137 11.61 -33.29 0.46
C ASN A 137 11.98 -33.17 1.95
N HIS A 138 11.31 -32.31 2.72
CA HIS A 138 11.56 -32.16 4.16
C HIS A 138 10.42 -32.63 5.08
N SER A 139 9.22 -32.96 4.57
CA SER A 139 8.13 -33.38 5.47
C SER A 139 8.12 -34.89 5.77
N THR A 140 8.71 -35.74 4.93
CA THR A 140 8.72 -37.19 5.18
C THR A 140 9.70 -37.59 6.30
N ALA A 141 10.74 -36.79 6.56
CA ALA A 141 11.66 -37.02 7.68
C ALA A 141 11.12 -36.52 9.03
N GLN A 142 10.23 -35.52 9.06
CA GLN A 142 9.64 -34.99 10.31
C GLN A 142 8.23 -35.54 10.62
N GLN A 143 7.49 -36.07 9.63
CA GLN A 143 6.23 -36.76 9.90
C GLN A 143 6.44 -38.20 10.42
N ALA A 144 7.59 -38.83 10.13
CA ALA A 144 7.93 -40.13 10.72
C ALA A 144 8.16 -40.03 12.25
N THR A 145 8.64 -38.89 12.76
CA THR A 145 8.85 -38.69 14.20
C THR A 145 7.60 -38.21 14.95
N ALA A 146 6.68 -37.48 14.30
CA ALA A 146 5.44 -37.00 14.94
C ALA A 146 4.31 -38.06 14.97
N THR A 147 4.32 -39.04 14.06
CA THR A 147 3.26 -40.07 13.99
C THR A 147 3.44 -41.16 15.07
N ALA A 148 4.60 -41.23 15.72
CA ALA A 148 4.82 -42.12 16.87
C ALA A 148 4.22 -41.56 18.18
N THR A 149 3.90 -40.27 18.25
CA THR A 149 3.45 -39.61 19.49
C THR A 149 1.94 -39.28 19.51
N ALA A 150 1.26 -39.33 18.35
CA ALA A 150 -0.14 -38.92 18.23
C ALA A 150 -1.16 -40.08 18.35
N THR A 151 -0.73 -41.34 18.38
CA THR A 151 -1.62 -42.52 18.45
C THR A 151 -2.14 -42.82 19.87
N ALA A 152 -1.89 -41.94 20.85
CA ALA A 152 -2.29 -42.15 22.24
C ALA A 152 -3.52 -41.34 22.68
N THR A 153 -4.14 -40.50 21.84
CA THR A 153 -5.24 -39.65 22.32
C THR A 153 -6.20 -39.21 21.21
N ALA A 154 -7.19 -40.04 20.87
CA ALA A 154 -8.49 -39.59 20.36
C ALA A 154 -9.47 -40.76 20.17
N THR A 155 -10.12 -41.17 21.26
CA THR A 155 -11.38 -41.93 21.21
C THR A 155 -12.40 -41.11 22.00
N ALA A 156 -13.21 -40.29 21.32
CA ALA A 156 -14.46 -39.74 21.87
C ALA A 156 -15.31 -39.00 20.82
N THR A 157 -16.47 -39.60 20.52
CA THR A 157 -17.78 -38.94 20.31
C THR A 157 -18.17 -38.44 18.90
N ALA A 158 -18.92 -39.28 18.19
CA ALA A 158 -20.00 -38.90 17.25
C ALA A 158 -21.21 -38.36 18.06
N THR A 159 -22.21 -37.59 17.63
CA THR A 159 -23.06 -37.55 16.40
C THR A 159 -24.09 -36.41 16.64
N ALA A 160 -24.62 -35.72 15.62
CA ALA A 160 -26.00 -35.12 15.57
C ALA A 160 -26.18 -34.25 14.30
N THR A 161 -26.81 -34.79 13.24
CA THR A 161 -28.21 -34.59 12.78
C THR A 161 -28.48 -33.35 11.93
N ALA A 162 -28.90 -33.64 10.70
CA ALA A 162 -29.39 -32.75 9.67
C ALA A 162 -30.86 -32.36 9.91
N ASN A 163 -31.26 -31.21 9.39
CA ASN A 163 -32.60 -30.98 8.83
C ASN A 163 -32.50 -30.01 7.65
N MET A 164 -32.98 -30.47 6.50
CA MET A 164 -33.21 -29.70 5.27
C MET A 164 -34.61 -29.12 5.32
N ASP A 165 -34.77 -27.86 4.93
CA ASP A 165 -36.01 -27.37 4.34
C ASP A 165 -35.67 -26.53 3.10
N MET A 166 -36.22 -26.97 1.98
CA MET A 166 -36.17 -26.32 0.67
C MET A 166 -37.43 -25.47 0.52
N ASN A 167 -37.28 -24.20 0.16
CA ASN A 167 -38.28 -23.54 -0.66
C ASN A 167 -37.70 -22.45 -1.56
N THR A 168 -38.07 -22.58 -2.82
CA THR A 168 -37.71 -21.84 -4.03
C THR A 168 -38.37 -20.46 -4.10
N ARG A 169 -37.65 -19.46 -4.61
CA ARG A 169 -38.22 -18.41 -5.46
C ARG A 169 -37.15 -17.69 -6.30
N GLU A 170 -37.37 -17.69 -7.61
CA GLU A 170 -36.64 -16.96 -8.64
C GLU A 170 -36.87 -15.45 -8.52
N THR A 171 -35.79 -14.66 -8.45
CA THR A 171 -35.71 -13.27 -8.95
C THR A 171 -34.25 -12.94 -9.33
N ALA A 172 -34.10 -11.96 -10.21
CA ALA A 172 -32.91 -11.60 -10.98
C ALA A 172 -31.56 -11.55 -10.22
N ILE A 173 -30.50 -12.05 -10.88
CA ILE A 173 -29.14 -12.16 -10.37
C ILE A 173 -28.48 -10.77 -10.31
N GLU A 174 -28.57 -10.12 -9.15
CA GLU A 174 -27.52 -9.20 -8.69
C GLU A 174 -26.31 -10.02 -8.20
N PRO A 175 -25.06 -9.53 -8.35
CA PRO A 175 -23.89 -10.23 -7.84
C PRO A 175 -24.00 -10.43 -6.32
N PRO A 176 -23.59 -11.59 -5.78
CA PRO A 176 -23.77 -11.89 -4.36
C PRO A 176 -22.99 -10.88 -3.51
N ARG A 177 -23.72 -10.00 -2.83
CA ARG A 177 -23.19 -9.31 -1.64
C ARG A 177 -22.80 -10.41 -0.65
N ILE A 178 -21.51 -10.50 -0.36
CA ILE A 178 -20.95 -11.34 0.69
C ILE A 178 -21.61 -10.91 2.01
N MET A 179 -22.70 -11.59 2.37
CA MET A 179 -23.39 -11.44 3.63
C MET A 179 -22.51 -12.06 4.72
N ALA A 180 -22.20 -11.23 5.71
CA ALA A 180 -21.49 -11.59 6.93
C ALA A 180 -22.23 -12.72 7.66
N ARG A 181 -21.74 -13.95 7.54
CA ARG A 181 -22.11 -15.04 8.45
C ARG A 181 -20.85 -15.79 8.90
N GLY A 182 -20.24 -15.26 9.96
CA GLY A 182 -19.72 -16.00 11.12
C GLY A 182 -18.64 -17.08 10.98
N GLU A 183 -18.28 -17.60 9.80
CA GLU A 183 -17.25 -18.63 9.68
C GLU A 183 -15.96 -18.08 9.08
N LYS A 184 -14.94 -18.03 9.95
CA LYS A 184 -13.58 -17.52 9.71
C LYS A 184 -12.77 -18.42 8.76
N THR A 185 -13.19 -18.58 7.51
CA THR A 185 -12.24 -18.90 6.45
C THR A 185 -11.95 -17.61 5.71
N ARG A 186 -10.89 -16.90 6.13
CA ARG A 186 -10.20 -15.97 5.25
C ARG A 186 -9.66 -16.83 4.11
N ALA A 187 -10.47 -17.10 3.09
CA ALA A 187 -9.98 -17.56 1.81
C ALA A 187 -8.84 -16.61 1.45
N SER A 188 -7.65 -17.16 1.20
CA SER A 188 -6.51 -16.31 0.90
C SER A 188 -6.86 -15.51 -0.35
N PHE A 189 -6.34 -14.28 -0.48
CA PHE A 189 -6.59 -13.46 -1.66
C PHE A 189 -6.26 -14.21 -2.96
N GLN A 190 -5.28 -15.13 -2.92
CA GLN A 190 -4.97 -16.03 -4.02
C GLN A 190 -6.13 -16.97 -4.35
N ASP A 191 -6.82 -17.55 -3.36
CA ASP A 191 -7.95 -18.45 -3.58
C ASP A 191 -9.11 -17.76 -4.28
N LEU A 192 -9.42 -16.52 -3.86
CA LEU A 192 -10.42 -15.68 -4.53
C LEU A 192 -10.03 -15.44 -5.99
N GLY A 193 -8.77 -15.11 -6.25
CA GLY A 193 -8.30 -14.89 -7.62
C GLY A 193 -8.45 -16.09 -8.52
N LEU A 194 -8.09 -17.28 -8.03
CA LEU A 194 -8.25 -18.51 -8.79
C LEU A 194 -9.73 -18.79 -9.11
N GLN A 195 -10.63 -18.60 -8.13
CA GLN A 195 -12.07 -18.79 -8.32
C GLN A 195 -12.66 -17.80 -9.35
N TRP A 196 -12.25 -16.53 -9.31
CA TRP A 196 -12.71 -15.52 -10.28
C TRP A 196 -12.21 -15.78 -11.71
N ASN A 197 -11.06 -16.45 -11.87
CA ASN A 197 -10.58 -16.91 -13.17
C ASN A 197 -11.25 -18.20 -13.67
N GLY A 198 -12.20 -18.74 -12.92
CA GLY A 198 -12.81 -20.05 -13.23
C GLY A 198 -11.80 -21.19 -13.16
N ILE A 199 -10.82 -21.11 -12.25
CA ILE A 199 -9.90 -22.22 -11.96
C ILE A 199 -10.54 -23.10 -10.89
N PRO A 200 -10.76 -24.39 -11.17
CA PRO A 200 -11.44 -25.27 -10.23
C PRO A 200 -10.57 -25.58 -9.00
N GLU A 201 -11.21 -25.74 -7.84
CA GLU A 201 -10.50 -25.97 -6.56
C GLU A 201 -9.58 -27.19 -6.60
N HIS A 202 -9.96 -28.25 -7.32
CA HIS A 202 -9.15 -29.45 -7.43
C HIS A 202 -7.87 -29.21 -8.24
N ALA A 203 -7.84 -28.24 -9.15
CA ALA A 203 -6.62 -27.82 -9.85
C ALA A 203 -5.73 -26.97 -8.94
N ALA A 204 -6.30 -26.15 -8.05
CA ALA A 204 -5.54 -25.33 -7.10
C ALA A 204 -4.70 -26.17 -6.11
N ARG A 205 -5.06 -27.43 -5.87
CA ARG A 205 -4.34 -28.35 -4.96
C ARG A 205 -3.05 -28.94 -5.55
N ASP A 206 -2.92 -28.95 -6.87
CA ASP A 206 -1.74 -29.47 -7.58
C ASP A 206 -1.08 -28.34 -8.36
N PRO A 207 0.16 -27.91 -8.00
CA PRO A 207 0.80 -26.76 -8.63
C PRO A 207 0.96 -26.93 -10.14
N THR A 208 1.16 -28.16 -10.63
CA THR A 208 1.34 -28.42 -12.07
C THR A 208 0.03 -28.22 -12.83
N ARG A 209 -1.06 -28.72 -12.26
CA ARG A 209 -2.41 -28.53 -12.82
C ARG A 209 -2.83 -27.08 -12.73
N LEU A 210 -2.58 -26.42 -11.59
CA LEU A 210 -2.86 -25.01 -11.38
C LEU A 210 -2.20 -24.16 -12.48
N ILE A 211 -0.90 -24.33 -12.71
CA ILE A 211 -0.16 -23.60 -13.76
C ILE A 211 -0.75 -23.89 -15.15
N THR A 212 -1.10 -25.14 -15.44
CA THR A 212 -1.72 -25.52 -16.73
C THR A 212 -3.06 -24.82 -16.94
N TYR A 213 -3.92 -24.78 -15.92
CA TYR A 213 -5.18 -24.05 -15.97
C TYR A 213 -4.96 -22.55 -16.09
N MET A 214 -3.98 -21.99 -15.37
CA MET A 214 -3.65 -20.58 -15.44
C MET A 214 -3.22 -20.16 -16.84
N LEU A 215 -2.33 -20.92 -17.48
CA LEU A 215 -1.90 -20.69 -18.86
C LEU A 215 -3.06 -20.82 -19.86
N HIS A 216 -3.92 -21.83 -19.69
CA HIS A 216 -5.09 -22.00 -20.53
C HIS A 216 -6.03 -20.79 -20.43
N LYS A 217 -6.33 -20.34 -19.21
CA LYS A 217 -7.23 -19.20 -18.97
C LYS A 217 -6.64 -17.88 -19.44
N GLN A 218 -5.35 -17.67 -19.27
CA GLN A 218 -4.64 -16.53 -19.82
C GLN A 218 -4.74 -16.50 -21.36
N LYS A 219 -4.49 -17.62 -22.02
CA LYS A 219 -4.63 -17.73 -23.48
C LYS A 219 -6.06 -17.47 -23.94
N GLU A 220 -7.05 -18.08 -23.28
CA GLU A 220 -8.47 -17.89 -23.60
C GLU A 220 -8.90 -16.42 -23.45
N ALA A 221 -8.39 -15.72 -22.43
CA ALA A 221 -8.62 -14.29 -22.24
C ALA A 221 -7.96 -13.44 -23.34
N GLN A 222 -6.72 -13.76 -23.72
CA GLN A 222 -5.99 -13.06 -24.80
C GLN A 222 -6.68 -13.22 -26.16
N ASP A 223 -7.10 -14.44 -26.50
CA ASP A 223 -7.80 -14.74 -27.75
C ASP A 223 -9.07 -13.90 -27.87
N ARG A 224 -9.84 -13.77 -26.78
CA ARG A 224 -11.06 -12.94 -26.74
C ARG A 224 -10.76 -11.44 -26.78
N ALA A 225 -9.73 -10.99 -26.04
CA ALA A 225 -9.36 -9.58 -25.95
C ALA A 225 -8.84 -8.97 -27.26
N SER A 226 -8.30 -9.78 -28.17
CA SER A 226 -7.81 -9.34 -29.49
C SER A 226 -8.90 -8.75 -30.40
N THR A 227 -10.18 -9.00 -30.09
CA THR A 227 -11.32 -8.64 -30.95
C THR A 227 -11.90 -7.24 -30.68
N ILE A 228 -11.50 -6.57 -29.57
CA ILE A 228 -12.30 -5.45 -29.00
C ILE A 228 -11.56 -4.09 -28.96
N LEU A 229 -10.30 -3.98 -29.37
CA LEU A 229 -9.55 -2.72 -29.16
C LEU A 229 -9.86 -1.60 -30.17
N SER A 230 -10.42 -0.50 -29.65
CA SER A 230 -10.31 0.84 -30.23
C SER A 230 -9.62 1.74 -29.20
N ASP A 231 -8.52 2.40 -29.59
CA ASP A 231 -7.56 3.08 -28.69
C ASP A 231 -8.13 4.27 -27.89
N HIS A 232 -9.20 4.92 -28.36
CA HIS A 232 -9.63 6.21 -27.80
C HIS A 232 -10.65 6.12 -26.64
N LEU A 233 -11.28 4.97 -26.41
CA LEU A 233 -12.23 4.79 -25.30
C LEU A 233 -11.54 4.37 -23.98
N LEU A 234 -10.24 4.09 -24.04
CA LEU A 234 -9.49 3.55 -22.91
C LEU A 234 -9.17 4.61 -21.86
N ASP A 235 -8.76 5.82 -22.23
CA ASP A 235 -8.26 6.82 -21.27
C ASP A 235 -9.33 7.25 -20.23
N HIS A 236 -10.52 7.66 -20.66
CA HIS A 236 -11.60 8.02 -19.73
C HIS A 236 -12.12 6.83 -18.93
N SER A 237 -12.18 5.64 -19.55
CA SER A 237 -12.60 4.42 -18.88
C SER A 237 -11.59 3.98 -17.81
N LEU A 238 -10.29 4.18 -18.05
CA LEU A 238 -9.21 3.86 -17.13
C LEU A 238 -9.17 4.79 -15.93
N SER A 239 -9.30 6.10 -16.13
CA SER A 239 -9.39 7.07 -15.02
C SER A 239 -10.60 6.76 -14.12
N ALA A 240 -11.77 6.51 -14.72
CA ALA A 240 -12.97 6.11 -13.98
C ALA A 240 -12.79 4.76 -13.26
N LEU A 241 -12.08 3.81 -13.87
CA LEU A 241 -11.78 2.52 -13.25
C LEU A 241 -10.87 2.67 -12.05
N ILE A 242 -9.77 3.45 -12.16
CA ILE A 242 -8.83 3.70 -11.07
C ILE A 242 -9.56 4.30 -9.87
N ARG A 243 -10.36 5.34 -10.08
CA ARG A 243 -11.15 5.99 -9.01
C ARG A 243 -12.20 5.07 -8.37
N ARG A 244 -12.70 4.07 -9.09
CA ARG A 244 -13.69 3.10 -8.57
C ARG A 244 -13.06 1.97 -7.76
N GLN A 245 -11.74 1.88 -7.69
CA GLN A 245 -11.11 0.78 -6.95
C GLN A 245 -11.39 0.89 -5.46
N THR A 246 -11.83 -0.22 -4.87
CA THR A 246 -12.18 -0.33 -3.44
C THR A 246 -11.12 -1.05 -2.63
N SER A 247 -10.02 -1.48 -3.26
CA SER A 247 -8.97 -2.26 -2.62
C SER A 247 -7.63 -1.94 -3.25
N PHE A 248 -6.62 -1.83 -2.38
CA PHE A 248 -5.26 -1.48 -2.79
C PHE A 248 -4.63 -2.48 -3.75
N ILE A 249 -4.87 -3.78 -3.53
CA ILE A 249 -4.32 -4.83 -4.38
C ILE A 249 -4.89 -4.76 -5.80
N LYS A 250 -6.16 -4.36 -5.94
CA LYS A 250 -6.77 -4.20 -7.26
C LYS A 250 -6.13 -3.05 -8.02
N LEU A 251 -5.92 -1.92 -7.34
CA LEU A 251 -5.21 -0.76 -7.90
C LEU A 251 -3.78 -1.14 -8.31
N GLN A 252 -3.03 -1.81 -7.43
CA GLN A 252 -1.67 -2.29 -7.73
C GLN A 252 -1.63 -3.16 -8.99
N ARG A 253 -2.56 -4.10 -9.14
CA ARG A 253 -2.59 -4.99 -10.30
C ARG A 253 -2.92 -4.27 -11.59
N ILE A 254 -3.88 -3.36 -11.57
CA ILE A 254 -4.20 -2.52 -12.75
C ILE A 254 -2.96 -1.74 -13.16
N VAL A 255 -2.29 -1.06 -12.21
CA VAL A 255 -1.13 -0.23 -12.53
C VAL A 255 0.08 -1.07 -12.97
N ARG A 256 0.34 -2.23 -12.35
CA ARG A 256 1.40 -3.15 -12.81
C ARG A 256 1.13 -3.68 -14.22
N PHE A 257 -0.11 -4.07 -14.50
CA PHE A 257 -0.50 -4.49 -15.84
C PHE A 257 -0.28 -3.37 -16.87
N LEU A 258 -0.61 -2.13 -16.52
CA LEU A 258 -0.32 -0.97 -17.38
C LEU A 258 1.18 -0.75 -17.52
N LEU A 259 1.98 -0.82 -16.46
CA LEU A 259 3.44 -0.64 -16.56
C LEU A 259 4.12 -1.68 -17.46
N GLU A 260 3.60 -2.91 -17.51
CA GLU A 260 4.12 -4.00 -18.35
C GLU A 260 3.70 -3.90 -19.83
N ALA A 261 2.61 -3.19 -20.11
CA ALA A 261 2.12 -3.00 -21.48
C ALA A 261 3.06 -2.10 -22.31
N PRO A 262 3.16 -2.32 -23.64
CA PRO A 262 3.87 -1.42 -24.53
C PRO A 262 3.25 -0.01 -24.46
N ASN A 263 4.07 1.02 -24.23
CA ASN A 263 3.66 2.41 -23.96
C ASN A 263 2.87 2.62 -22.66
N GLY A 264 2.65 1.59 -21.86
CA GLY A 264 1.76 1.71 -20.71
C GLY A 264 2.35 2.53 -19.57
N ALA A 265 3.67 2.70 -19.49
CA ALA A 265 4.27 3.70 -18.60
C ALA A 265 3.88 5.14 -18.93
N GLN A 266 3.74 5.49 -20.23
CA GLN A 266 3.24 6.81 -20.63
C GLN A 266 1.79 7.01 -20.19
N LEU A 267 0.99 5.95 -20.27
CA LEU A 267 -0.40 5.95 -19.81
C LEU A 267 -0.48 6.08 -18.28
N VAL A 268 0.38 5.37 -17.55
CA VAL A 268 0.50 5.52 -16.08
C VAL A 268 0.98 6.91 -15.69
N SER A 269 1.88 7.52 -16.46
CA SER A 269 2.29 8.92 -16.25
C SER A 269 1.10 9.87 -16.41
N LYS A 270 0.26 9.69 -17.44
CA LYS A 270 -0.98 10.47 -17.64
C LYS A 270 -2.02 10.27 -16.54
N LEU A 271 -2.10 9.06 -15.98
CA LEU A 271 -3.05 8.68 -14.92
C LEU A 271 -2.46 8.82 -13.51
N SER A 272 -1.25 9.38 -13.39
CA SER A 272 -0.51 9.37 -12.14
C SER A 272 -1.27 10.13 -11.05
N GLY A 273 -1.97 11.21 -11.38
CA GLY A 273 -2.80 11.93 -10.43
C GLY A 273 -3.94 11.11 -9.86
N GLU A 274 -4.71 10.41 -10.67
CA GLU A 274 -5.78 9.54 -10.17
C GLU A 274 -5.24 8.37 -9.34
N ILE A 275 -4.09 7.82 -9.73
CA ILE A 275 -3.43 6.75 -8.96
C ILE A 275 -3.08 7.26 -7.57
N GLY A 276 -2.52 8.47 -7.46
CA GLY A 276 -2.14 9.08 -6.19
C GLY A 276 -3.32 9.40 -5.29
N GLU A 277 -4.34 10.06 -5.83
CA GLU A 277 -5.59 10.38 -5.11
C GLU A 277 -6.26 9.09 -4.59
N THR A 278 -6.45 8.10 -5.46
CA THR A 278 -7.08 6.82 -5.08
C THR A 278 -6.25 6.08 -4.03
N SER A 279 -4.92 6.09 -4.15
CA SER A 279 -4.03 5.45 -3.17
C SER A 279 -4.16 6.09 -1.78
N LEU A 280 -4.27 7.41 -1.72
CA LEU A 280 -4.46 8.15 -0.49
C LEU A 280 -5.84 7.91 0.13
N GLU A 281 -6.90 7.94 -0.69
CA GLU A 281 -8.26 7.64 -0.26
C GLU A 281 -8.39 6.23 0.30
N LEU A 282 -7.81 5.23 -0.37
CA LEU A 282 -7.79 3.85 0.11
C LEU A 282 -7.02 3.72 1.43
N ALA A 283 -5.87 4.38 1.54
CA ALA A 283 -5.08 4.41 2.77
C ALA A 283 -5.89 5.01 3.94
N HIS A 284 -6.60 6.12 3.72
CA HIS A 284 -7.42 6.77 4.75
C HIS A 284 -8.69 5.99 5.11
N ARG A 285 -9.38 5.44 4.11
CA ARG A 285 -10.63 4.69 4.32
C ARG A 285 -10.41 3.48 5.23
N GLU A 286 -9.34 2.75 5.00
CA GLU A 286 -9.01 1.55 5.77
C GLU A 286 -8.32 1.89 7.10
N GLN A 287 -7.79 3.11 7.28
CA GLN A 287 -7.22 3.60 8.54
C GLN A 287 -8.23 3.64 9.71
N SER A 288 -9.53 3.66 9.40
CA SER A 288 -10.61 3.57 10.39
C SER A 288 -10.69 2.20 11.10
N VAL A 289 -10.04 1.17 10.55
CA VAL A 289 -10.02 -0.20 11.07
C VAL A 289 -8.62 -0.48 11.64
N SER A 290 -8.53 -1.09 12.82
CA SER A 290 -7.34 -1.21 13.69
C SER A 290 -6.08 -1.91 13.12
N LEU A 291 -5.99 -2.19 11.81
CA LEU A 291 -4.84 -2.77 11.09
C LEU A 291 -3.99 -1.69 10.40
N GLN A 292 -3.83 -0.54 11.07
CA GLN A 292 -3.52 0.77 10.49
C GLN A 292 -2.12 0.94 9.88
N SER A 293 -1.11 0.21 10.37
CA SER A 293 0.28 0.49 9.98
C SER A 293 0.73 -0.25 8.72
N ASP A 294 0.16 -1.42 8.44
CA ASP A 294 0.62 -2.26 7.33
C ASP A 294 0.19 -1.68 5.99
N LEU A 295 -1.05 -1.21 5.88
CA LEU A 295 -1.59 -0.70 4.62
C LEU A 295 -0.96 0.62 4.20
N ALA A 296 -0.71 1.56 5.12
CA ALA A 296 -0.04 2.81 4.79
C ALA A 296 1.39 2.57 4.28
N SER A 297 2.07 1.56 4.82
CA SER A 297 3.38 1.13 4.34
C SER A 297 3.30 0.47 2.96
N GLU A 298 2.28 -0.37 2.71
CA GLU A 298 2.04 -0.97 1.40
C GLU A 298 1.70 0.09 0.35
N ALA A 299 0.91 1.09 0.74
CA ALA A 299 0.57 2.24 -0.08
C ALA A 299 1.79 3.04 -0.49
N LEU A 300 2.69 3.29 0.46
CA LEU A 300 3.96 3.94 0.21
C LEU A 300 4.86 3.12 -0.73
N VAL A 301 4.99 1.81 -0.52
CA VAL A 301 5.81 0.93 -1.38
C VAL A 301 5.31 0.98 -2.82
N PHE A 302 4.00 0.87 -3.02
CA PHE A 302 3.41 0.97 -4.35
C PHE A 302 3.63 2.34 -4.99
N CYS A 303 3.38 3.43 -4.26
CA CYS A 303 3.63 4.77 -4.81
C CYS A 303 5.10 4.96 -5.19
N ASN A 304 6.03 4.44 -4.36
CA ASN A 304 7.46 4.47 -4.64
C ASN A 304 7.79 3.69 -5.91
N ASP A 305 7.26 2.47 -6.07
CA ASP A 305 7.48 1.65 -7.26
C ASP A 305 6.99 2.37 -8.52
N VAL A 306 5.81 2.98 -8.47
CA VAL A 306 5.25 3.72 -9.62
C VAL A 306 6.12 4.93 -9.94
N VAL A 307 6.45 5.76 -8.95
CA VAL A 307 7.28 6.96 -9.17
C VAL A 307 8.68 6.62 -9.67
N LEU A 308 9.33 5.61 -9.10
CA LEU A 308 10.64 5.15 -9.57
C LEU A 308 10.59 4.67 -11.01
N ASN A 309 9.60 3.84 -11.38
CA ASN A 309 9.43 3.39 -12.77
C ASN A 309 9.22 4.57 -13.74
N LEU A 310 8.44 5.58 -13.37
CA LEU A 310 8.23 6.77 -14.20
C LEU A 310 9.50 7.61 -14.34
N LEU A 311 10.21 7.85 -13.23
CA LEU A 311 11.46 8.62 -13.22
C LEU A 311 12.58 7.93 -14.00
N GLU A 312 12.72 6.61 -13.88
CA GLU A 312 13.70 5.82 -14.65
C GLU A 312 13.48 5.93 -16.16
N GLN A 313 12.23 6.11 -16.58
CA GLN A 313 11.86 6.30 -17.99
C GLN A 313 11.88 7.78 -18.42
N GLY A 314 12.25 8.71 -17.53
CA GLY A 314 12.24 10.15 -17.80
C GLY A 314 10.83 10.70 -18.04
N LEU A 315 9.79 10.02 -17.55
CA LEU A 315 8.40 10.46 -17.68
C LEU A 315 8.04 11.42 -16.54
N PRO A 316 7.16 12.41 -16.80
CA PRO A 316 6.71 13.33 -15.77
C PRO A 316 5.86 12.58 -14.74
N VAL A 317 6.05 12.95 -13.48
CA VAL A 317 5.24 12.47 -12.35
C VAL A 317 4.30 13.60 -11.96
N GLU A 318 3.00 13.39 -12.12
CA GLU A 318 2.03 14.40 -11.75
C GLU A 318 2.07 14.67 -10.26
N LYS A 319 1.83 15.94 -9.92
CA LYS A 319 1.76 16.41 -8.55
C LYS A 319 0.85 15.59 -7.64
N ARG A 320 -0.31 15.24 -8.17
CA ARG A 320 -1.32 14.45 -7.47
C ARG A 320 -0.85 13.03 -7.14
N LEU A 321 0.26 12.53 -7.71
CA LEU A 321 0.91 11.29 -7.29
C LEU A 321 1.97 11.50 -6.20
N TRP A 322 2.92 12.40 -6.47
CA TRP A 322 4.09 12.52 -5.60
C TRP A 322 3.77 13.21 -4.28
N VAL A 323 2.76 14.08 -4.22
CA VAL A 323 2.33 14.75 -2.99
C VAL A 323 1.71 13.76 -1.99
N PRO A 324 0.73 12.90 -2.37
CA PRO A 324 0.30 11.81 -1.50
C PRO A 324 1.43 10.87 -1.10
N GLY A 325 2.32 10.53 -2.03
CA GLY A 325 3.50 9.72 -1.74
C GLY A 325 4.41 10.36 -0.68
N LEU A 326 4.61 11.68 -0.77
CA LEU A 326 5.34 12.47 0.23
C LEU A 326 4.67 12.42 1.61
N HIS A 327 3.35 12.62 1.65
CA HIS A 327 2.56 12.57 2.87
C HIS A 327 2.64 11.18 3.53
N LEU A 328 2.43 10.11 2.75
CA LEU A 328 2.58 8.73 3.20
C LEU A 328 4.00 8.45 3.69
N ALA A 329 5.04 8.94 2.98
CA ALA A 329 6.43 8.76 3.39
C ALA A 329 6.71 9.41 4.74
N VAL A 330 6.21 10.63 4.96
CA VAL A 330 6.37 11.36 6.22
C VAL A 330 5.60 10.68 7.36
N ALA A 331 4.34 10.28 7.12
CA ALA A 331 3.53 9.57 8.10
C ALA A 331 4.18 8.25 8.56
N ASN A 332 4.86 7.55 7.64
CA ASN A 332 5.61 6.32 7.93
C ASN A 332 7.06 6.58 8.39
N SER A 333 7.46 7.83 8.63
CA SER A 333 8.85 8.21 8.97
C SER A 333 9.92 7.72 7.97
N ALA A 334 9.52 7.49 6.71
CA ALA A 334 10.38 7.06 5.61
C ALA A 334 11.02 8.28 4.91
N PHE A 335 11.84 9.03 5.65
CA PHE A 335 12.37 10.33 5.19
C PHE A 335 13.26 10.24 3.93
N SER A 336 13.90 9.10 3.66
CA SER A 336 14.62 8.87 2.40
C SER A 336 13.67 8.90 1.20
N ALA A 337 12.52 8.22 1.30
CA ALA A 337 11.48 8.26 0.29
C ALA A 337 10.83 9.65 0.20
N ALA A 338 10.57 10.30 1.32
CA ALA A 338 10.04 11.67 1.35
C ALA A 338 10.94 12.64 0.56
N ARG A 339 12.27 12.55 0.73
CA ARG A 339 13.22 13.36 -0.06
C ARG A 339 13.17 13.06 -1.55
N MET A 340 13.00 11.80 -1.93
CA MET A 340 12.83 11.44 -3.34
C MET A 340 11.58 12.11 -3.93
N TYR A 341 10.45 12.11 -3.21
CA TYR A 341 9.25 12.81 -3.65
C TYR A 341 9.45 14.33 -3.74
N LEU A 342 10.11 14.94 -2.76
CA LEU A 342 10.49 16.35 -2.85
C LEU A 342 11.36 16.65 -4.06
N ALA A 343 12.35 15.78 -4.33
CA ALA A 343 13.22 15.91 -5.48
C ALA A 343 12.45 15.77 -6.80
N ALA A 344 11.52 14.81 -6.88
CA ALA A 344 10.64 14.65 -8.02
C ALA A 344 9.78 15.90 -8.25
N GLY A 345 9.15 16.42 -7.20
CA GLY A 345 8.34 17.63 -7.27
C GLY A 345 9.09 18.87 -7.71
N LEU A 346 10.25 19.13 -7.11
CA LEU A 346 11.10 20.26 -7.45
C LEU A 346 11.64 20.17 -8.89
N ARG A 347 11.99 18.97 -9.37
CA ARG A 347 12.44 18.74 -10.76
C ARG A 347 11.35 18.91 -11.78
N SER A 348 10.10 18.56 -11.44
CA SER A 348 8.94 18.76 -12.31
C SER A 348 8.58 20.24 -12.51
N GLY A 349 9.26 21.17 -11.83
CA GLY A 349 8.96 22.61 -11.90
C GLY A 349 7.57 22.95 -11.38
N SER A 350 6.96 22.07 -10.59
CA SER A 350 5.64 22.34 -10.01
C SER A 350 5.74 23.56 -9.12
N SER A 351 4.98 24.61 -9.45
CA SER A 351 4.94 25.82 -8.64
C SER A 351 4.51 25.45 -7.23
N ILE A 352 5.25 25.97 -6.24
CA ILE A 352 4.97 25.68 -4.85
C ILE A 352 3.62 26.25 -4.42
N ARG A 353 3.15 27.32 -5.08
CA ARG A 353 1.85 27.93 -4.82
C ARG A 353 0.70 26.93 -4.93
N ASP A 354 0.79 25.96 -5.84
CA ASP A 354 -0.28 24.98 -5.97
C ASP A 354 -0.31 24.05 -4.74
N MET A 355 0.82 23.91 -4.02
CA MET A 355 1.07 22.92 -2.97
C MET A 355 0.66 23.33 -1.57
N ASP A 356 0.20 24.55 -1.33
CA ASP A 356 0.11 25.10 0.02
C ASP A 356 -0.63 24.20 1.02
N ASP A 357 -1.83 23.75 0.68
CA ASP A 357 -2.63 22.88 1.56
C ASP A 357 -1.97 21.51 1.78
N SER A 358 -1.32 21.00 0.73
CA SER A 358 -0.63 19.71 0.79
C SER A 358 0.66 19.77 1.61
N LEU A 359 1.45 20.84 1.43
CA LEU A 359 2.67 21.08 2.17
C LEU A 359 2.36 21.33 3.64
N LEU A 360 1.28 22.07 3.93
CA LEU A 360 0.78 22.24 5.28
C LEU A 360 0.44 20.88 5.92
N GLY A 361 -0.28 20.01 5.21
CA GLY A 361 -0.58 18.64 5.68
C GLY A 361 0.67 17.79 5.93
N VAL A 362 1.71 17.95 5.11
CA VAL A 362 3.02 17.29 5.32
C VAL A 362 3.70 17.82 6.60
N LEU A 363 3.68 19.14 6.82
CA LEU A 363 4.25 19.76 8.03
C LEU A 363 3.46 19.39 9.29
N ASP A 364 2.14 19.29 9.19
CA ASP A 364 1.27 18.81 10.26
C ASP A 364 1.60 17.35 10.61
N SER A 365 1.77 16.49 9.61
CA SER A 365 2.21 15.10 9.82
C SER A 365 3.59 15.00 10.49
N LEU A 366 4.53 15.91 10.18
CA LEU A 366 5.81 15.96 10.89
C LEU A 366 5.65 16.37 12.35
N ILE A 367 4.77 17.32 12.65
CA ILE A 367 4.49 17.75 14.02
C ILE A 367 3.83 16.62 14.82
N ASP A 368 2.88 15.92 14.22
CA ASP A 368 2.25 14.78 14.87
C ASP A 368 3.24 13.64 15.05
N SER A 369 4.17 13.43 14.11
CA SER A 369 5.30 12.52 14.27
C SER A 369 6.22 12.92 15.43
N LEU A 370 6.53 14.21 15.61
CA LEU A 370 7.30 14.71 16.76
C LEU A 370 6.56 14.49 18.08
N LYS A 371 5.27 14.84 18.15
CA LYS A 371 4.45 14.61 19.35
C LYS A 371 4.34 13.13 19.69
N ALA A 372 4.24 12.27 18.68
CA ALA A 372 4.20 10.83 18.87
C ALA A 372 5.50 10.30 19.49
N ILE A 373 6.67 10.88 19.16
CA ILE A 373 7.94 10.52 19.83
C ILE A 373 7.85 10.72 21.34
N ASP A 374 7.14 11.75 21.79
CA ASP A 374 7.05 12.12 23.20
C ASP A 374 5.99 11.30 23.95
N THR A 375 4.92 10.87 23.28
CA THR A 375 3.82 10.14 23.91
C THR A 375 3.96 8.61 23.86
N SER A 376 4.69 8.06 22.88
CA SER A 376 4.72 6.61 22.66
C SER A 376 5.70 5.88 23.60
N HIS A 377 5.17 5.47 24.75
CA HIS A 377 5.87 4.59 25.71
C HIS A 377 5.96 3.10 25.30
N GLY A 378 5.73 2.71 24.04
CA GLY A 378 5.91 1.29 23.67
C GLY A 378 5.20 0.75 22.42
N HIS A 379 4.50 1.55 21.64
CA HIS A 379 3.94 1.10 20.36
C HIS A 379 4.71 1.71 19.19
N THR A 380 5.77 1.01 18.77
CA THR A 380 6.55 1.37 17.60
C THR A 380 5.74 1.14 16.31
N PRO A 381 5.54 2.15 15.45
CA PRO A 381 5.06 1.96 14.07
C PRO A 381 6.09 1.18 13.23
N LEU A 382 5.64 0.50 12.16
CA LEU A 382 6.40 -0.47 11.32
C LEU A 382 7.62 0.07 10.53
N GLY A 383 8.14 1.25 10.86
CA GLY A 383 9.37 1.76 10.26
C GLY A 383 10.64 1.12 10.85
N PRO A 384 11.82 1.34 10.25
CA PRO A 384 13.07 1.09 10.95
C PRO A 384 13.01 1.78 12.31
N VAL A 385 13.27 1.03 13.38
CA VAL A 385 13.13 1.50 14.76
C VAL A 385 14.21 2.55 15.03
N LEU A 386 13.95 3.78 14.58
CA LEU A 386 14.79 4.93 14.88
C LEU A 386 14.57 5.31 16.35
N SER A 387 15.66 5.47 17.08
CA SER A 387 15.58 6.02 18.44
C SER A 387 14.98 7.44 18.39
N PRO A 388 14.35 7.93 19.48
CA PRO A 388 13.80 9.29 19.54
C PRO A 388 14.76 10.39 19.02
N PRO A 389 16.06 10.40 19.39
CA PRO A 389 17.01 11.39 18.87
C PRO A 389 17.28 11.21 17.36
N GLN A 390 17.35 9.97 16.88
CA GLN A 390 17.53 9.68 15.45
C GLN A 390 16.32 10.15 14.63
N ARG A 391 15.08 9.96 15.14
CA ARG A 391 13.88 10.43 14.45
C ARG A 391 13.81 11.96 14.41
N ARG A 392 14.11 12.66 15.51
CA ARG A 392 14.23 14.13 15.53
C ARG A 392 15.31 14.62 14.56
N ALA A 393 16.48 13.99 14.56
CA ALA A 393 17.55 14.29 13.63
C ALA A 393 17.13 14.07 12.17
N ALA A 394 16.39 12.99 11.87
CA ALA A 394 15.90 12.71 10.53
C ALA A 394 14.86 13.74 10.07
N ILE A 395 13.95 14.16 10.94
CA ILE A 395 12.99 15.25 10.67
C ILE A 395 13.74 16.56 10.41
N PHE A 396 14.69 16.93 11.28
CA PHE A 396 15.49 18.14 11.09
C PHE A 396 16.29 18.11 9.78
N SER A 397 16.87 16.95 9.47
CA SER A 397 17.60 16.70 8.22
C SER A 397 16.67 16.84 7.02
N PHE A 398 15.44 16.34 7.09
CA PHE A 398 14.43 16.49 6.05
C PHE A 398 14.01 17.96 5.85
N LEU A 399 13.84 18.71 6.94
CA LEU A 399 13.47 20.12 6.90
C LEU A 399 14.56 21.02 6.32
N THR A 400 15.82 20.78 6.66
CA THR A 400 16.93 21.69 6.32
C THR A 400 17.83 21.21 5.20
N GLY A 401 17.73 19.93 4.81
CA GLY A 401 18.64 19.32 3.84
C GLY A 401 19.98 18.85 4.44
N SER A 402 20.31 19.25 5.68
CA SER A 402 21.58 18.92 6.32
C SER A 402 21.66 17.46 6.73
N GLN A 403 22.72 16.74 6.38
CA GLN A 403 22.93 15.33 6.73
C GLN A 403 24.05 15.17 7.76
N ILE A 404 24.02 14.09 8.55
CA ILE A 404 24.98 13.83 9.64
C ILE A 404 26.44 13.79 9.12
N ASN A 405 26.65 13.35 7.88
CA ASN A 405 27.96 13.31 7.22
C ASN A 405 28.44 14.68 6.71
N GLY A 406 27.75 15.78 7.03
CA GLY A 406 28.05 17.13 6.56
C GLY A 406 27.66 17.40 5.10
N ARG A 407 27.05 16.43 4.40
CA ARG A 407 26.53 16.66 3.05
C ARG A 407 25.21 17.42 3.12
N HIS A 408 25.04 18.37 2.21
CA HIS A 408 23.80 19.09 2.07
C HIS A 408 22.99 18.50 0.91
N SER A 409 21.73 18.15 1.18
CA SER A 409 20.77 17.75 0.15
C SER A 409 20.11 19.01 -0.41
N PRO A 410 20.18 19.25 -1.73
CA PRO A 410 19.50 20.40 -2.34
C PRO A 410 17.98 20.27 -2.31
N PHE A 411 17.46 19.07 -2.04
CA PHE A 411 16.03 18.80 -1.92
C PHE A 411 15.66 18.76 -0.43
N SER A 412 15.12 19.87 0.07
CA SER A 412 14.66 20.04 1.44
C SER A 412 13.41 20.93 1.49
N ILE A 413 12.68 20.88 2.60
CA ILE A 413 11.58 21.81 2.84
C ILE A 413 12.11 23.24 2.87
N HIS A 414 13.30 23.49 3.43
CA HIS A 414 13.90 24.82 3.42
C HIS A 414 14.09 25.36 2.00
N SER A 415 14.59 24.54 1.08
CA SER A 415 14.76 24.91 -0.33
C SER A 415 13.43 25.26 -1.00
N MET A 416 12.35 24.57 -0.63
CA MET A 416 10.98 24.96 -1.02
C MET A 416 10.56 26.28 -0.38
N MET A 417 10.83 26.49 0.90
CA MET A 417 10.49 27.74 1.61
C MET A 417 11.22 28.95 1.04
N GLN A 418 12.44 28.79 0.52
CA GLN A 418 13.18 29.86 -0.14
C GLN A 418 12.56 30.28 -1.49
N SER A 419 11.78 29.40 -2.11
CA SER A 419 11.11 29.67 -3.38
C SER A 419 9.64 30.03 -3.21
N LEU A 420 9.13 29.98 -1.97
CA LEU A 420 7.80 30.47 -1.63
C LEU A 420 7.75 31.98 -1.68
N GLU A 421 6.70 32.50 -2.30
CA GLU A 421 6.40 33.92 -2.24
C GLU A 421 5.81 34.28 -0.86
N SER A 422 5.84 35.55 -0.52
CA SER A 422 5.36 36.07 0.77
C SER A 422 3.88 35.75 1.09
N SER A 423 3.11 35.23 0.14
CA SER A 423 1.71 34.85 0.32
C SER A 423 1.51 33.59 1.19
N ASP A 424 2.46 32.67 1.23
CA ASP A 424 2.20 31.30 1.75
C ASP A 424 2.63 31.17 3.22
N TYR A 425 2.17 32.13 4.02
CA TYR A 425 2.57 32.34 5.41
C TYR A 425 2.23 31.16 6.34
N LYS A 426 1.21 30.35 6.01
CA LYS A 426 0.77 29.21 6.85
C LYS A 426 1.82 28.10 6.87
N ALA A 427 2.30 27.69 5.70
CA ALA A 427 3.32 26.66 5.58
C ALA A 427 4.64 27.13 6.20
N PHE A 428 5.03 28.39 5.95
CA PHE A 428 6.21 28.99 6.58
C PHE A 428 6.10 29.05 8.10
N SER A 429 4.94 29.47 8.64
CA SER A 429 4.68 29.48 10.08
C SER A 429 4.82 28.09 10.68
N ARG A 430 4.32 27.06 10.01
CA ARG A 430 4.39 25.67 10.50
C ARG A 430 5.81 25.11 10.43
N TYR A 431 6.57 25.49 9.40
CA TYR A 431 8.00 25.21 9.27
C TYR A 431 8.81 25.83 10.42
N VAL A 432 8.58 27.10 10.75
CA VAL A 432 9.21 27.79 11.89
C VAL A 432 8.85 27.14 13.23
N GLU A 433 7.58 26.74 13.40
CA GLU A 433 7.12 26.01 14.58
C GLU A 433 7.87 24.67 14.75
N LEU A 434 7.99 23.89 13.68
CA LEU A 434 8.75 22.63 13.66
C LEU A 434 10.21 22.82 14.08
N LEU A 435 10.87 23.86 13.56
CA LEU A 435 12.25 24.18 13.97
C LEU A 435 12.35 24.54 15.46
N GLY A 436 11.34 25.24 15.99
CA GLY A 436 11.21 25.52 17.42
C GLY A 436 11.08 24.25 18.27
N GLU A 437 10.21 23.33 17.85
CA GLU A 437 10.01 22.02 18.49
C GLU A 437 11.22 21.09 18.35
N LEU A 438 12.11 21.32 17.40
CA LEU A 438 13.36 20.58 17.28
C LEU A 438 14.49 21.19 18.09
N GLY A 439 14.35 22.42 18.59
CA GLY A 439 15.45 23.13 19.23
C GLY A 439 16.48 23.68 18.24
N ALA A 440 16.09 23.96 17.00
CA ALA A 440 17.01 24.43 15.96
C ALA A 440 17.27 25.94 16.06
N LEU A 441 17.88 26.37 17.17
CA LEU A 441 18.06 27.78 17.51
C LEU A 441 18.88 28.53 16.46
N ARG A 442 20.00 27.95 16.01
CA ARG A 442 20.91 28.65 15.08
C ARG A 442 20.26 28.77 13.71
N THR A 443 19.56 27.73 13.29
CA THR A 443 18.77 27.72 12.06
C THR A 443 17.68 28.79 12.09
N LEU A 444 16.91 28.89 13.19
CA LEU A 444 15.91 29.95 13.36
C LEU A 444 16.51 31.35 13.40
N TRP A 445 17.70 31.51 13.98
CA TRP A 445 18.41 32.78 14.00
C TRP A 445 18.75 33.26 12.58
N HIS A 446 19.20 32.37 11.70
CA HIS A 446 19.41 32.70 10.29
C HIS A 446 18.13 33.11 9.58
N ILE A 447 17.05 32.35 9.77
CA ILE A 447 15.75 32.65 9.17
C ILE A 447 15.26 34.03 9.63
N TYR A 448 15.41 34.34 10.93
CA TYR A 448 15.08 35.65 11.47
C TYR A 448 15.90 36.78 10.82
N GLN A 449 17.22 36.60 10.70
CA GLN A 449 18.08 37.61 10.08
C GLN A 449 17.75 37.83 8.59
N GLN A 450 17.43 36.75 7.86
CA GLN A 450 16.99 36.84 6.47
C GLN A 450 15.69 37.63 6.36
N LEU A 451 14.69 37.33 7.20
CA LEU A 451 13.43 38.07 7.26
C LEU A 451 13.64 39.55 7.60
N ALA A 452 14.50 39.84 8.58
CA ALA A 452 14.82 41.22 8.95
C ALA A 452 15.44 42.01 7.79
N ARG A 453 16.30 41.37 6.98
CA ARG A 453 16.87 42.00 5.77
C ARG A 453 15.82 42.25 4.70
N THR A 454 14.90 41.32 4.48
CA THR A 454 13.81 41.49 3.51
C THR A 454 12.79 42.55 3.95
N LEU A 455 12.64 42.77 5.25
CA LEU A 455 11.71 43.76 5.81
C LEU A 455 12.33 45.16 5.92
N GLN A 456 13.65 45.30 5.81
CA GLN A 456 14.25 46.64 5.80
C GLN A 456 13.88 47.34 4.50
N PRO A 457 13.12 48.44 4.54
CA PRO A 457 12.80 49.19 3.34
C PRO A 457 14.11 49.66 2.73
N GLU A 458 14.33 49.35 1.45
CA GLU A 458 15.50 49.83 0.72
C GLU A 458 15.59 51.34 0.92
N SER A 459 16.64 51.77 1.62
CA SER A 459 16.82 53.16 2.05
C SER A 459 17.07 54.15 0.90
N SER A 460 16.98 53.69 -0.35
CA SER A 460 17.00 54.49 -1.56
C SER A 460 15.63 55.10 -1.88
N GLY A 461 15.22 56.08 -1.08
CA GLY A 461 14.39 57.21 -1.48
C GLY A 461 13.07 56.95 -2.22
N ARG A 462 11.99 56.67 -1.46
CA ARG A 462 10.54 56.70 -1.82
C ARG A 462 10.11 55.80 -3.00
N PRO A 463 9.12 54.90 -2.80
CA PRO A 463 7.73 55.35 -2.61
C PRO A 463 6.89 54.58 -1.56
N SER A 464 5.77 55.22 -1.18
CA SER A 464 4.54 54.77 -0.50
C SER A 464 4.56 53.55 0.45
N LEU A 465 4.52 53.87 1.74
CA LEU A 465 4.34 52.95 2.88
C LEU A 465 3.01 52.16 2.94
N ASN A 466 2.15 52.23 1.91
CA ASN A 466 0.77 51.72 1.99
C ASN A 466 0.43 50.59 1.00
N GLU A 467 1.32 50.17 0.10
CA GLU A 467 0.98 49.17 -0.94
C GLU A 467 1.80 47.88 -0.93
N HIS A 468 2.76 47.69 -0.03
CA HIS A 468 3.29 46.35 0.26
C HIS A 468 2.39 45.61 1.26
N VAL A 469 1.13 45.46 0.86
CA VAL A 469 0.20 44.45 1.35
C VAL A 469 0.77 43.10 0.90
N GLY A 470 1.26 42.30 1.83
CA GLY A 470 1.63 40.93 1.47
C GLY A 470 2.18 40.09 2.61
N MET A 471 3.04 40.66 3.46
CA MET A 471 3.52 39.94 4.64
C MET A 471 2.56 40.19 5.81
N PRO A 472 1.79 39.19 6.25
CA PRO A 472 0.94 39.37 7.42
C PRO A 472 1.84 39.72 8.63
N PRO A 473 1.44 40.67 9.50
CA PRO A 473 2.22 41.12 10.65
C PRO A 473 2.60 40.00 11.64
N SER A 474 2.08 38.78 11.45
CA SER A 474 2.27 37.61 12.29
C SER A 474 3.60 36.88 12.12
N ILE A 475 4.38 37.11 11.05
CA ILE A 475 5.59 36.30 10.80
C ILE A 475 6.69 36.52 11.85
N PRO A 476 7.07 37.78 12.19
CA PRO A 476 7.99 38.03 13.30
C PRO A 476 7.49 37.37 14.58
N ASP A 477 6.22 37.53 14.93
CA ASP A 477 5.62 36.94 16.14
C ASP A 477 5.71 35.41 16.17
N ARG A 478 5.61 34.73 15.02
CA ARG A 478 5.77 33.27 14.94
C ARG A 478 7.21 32.84 15.20
N VAL A 479 8.18 33.57 14.65
CA VAL A 479 9.60 33.34 14.91
C VAL A 479 9.92 33.59 16.38
N VAL A 480 9.37 34.66 16.96
CA VAL A 480 9.43 34.94 18.40
C VAL A 480 8.87 33.77 19.22
N ASN A 481 7.69 33.29 18.85
CA ASN A 481 7.05 32.16 19.55
C ASN A 481 7.89 30.89 19.45
N ALA A 482 8.54 30.63 18.31
CA ALA A 482 9.48 29.52 18.17
C ALA A 482 10.70 29.67 19.10
N PHE A 483 11.28 30.88 19.22
CA PHE A 483 12.34 31.15 20.20
C PHE A 483 11.87 30.92 21.64
N LEU A 484 10.67 31.38 21.99
CA LEU A 484 10.09 31.15 23.32
C LEU A 484 9.89 29.66 23.60
N ARG A 485 9.47 28.87 22.60
CA ARG A 485 9.36 27.40 22.73
C ARG A 485 10.71 26.75 22.96
N ILE A 486 11.76 27.14 22.22
CA ILE A 486 13.13 26.64 22.47
C ILE A 486 13.56 26.96 23.90
N ALA A 487 13.31 28.19 24.36
CA ALA A 487 13.66 28.59 25.70
C ALA A 487 12.93 27.74 26.76
N ARG A 488 11.65 27.39 26.54
CA ARG A 488 10.92 26.45 27.41
C ARG A 488 11.62 25.09 27.44
N ASN A 489 11.97 24.55 26.29
CA ASN A 489 12.64 23.25 26.17
C ASN A 489 14.02 23.24 26.87
N VAL A 490 14.76 24.36 26.81
CA VAL A 490 16.00 24.54 27.58
C VAL A 490 15.72 24.56 29.09
N THR A 491 14.73 25.35 29.54
CA THR A 491 14.40 25.44 30.98
C THR A 491 13.86 24.15 31.55
N ALA A 492 13.18 23.34 30.74
CA ALA A 492 12.71 22.01 31.11
C ALA A 492 13.81 20.94 31.12
N GLY A 493 15.04 21.30 30.72
CA GLY A 493 16.17 20.38 30.65
C GLY A 493 16.13 19.42 29.46
N HIS A 494 15.19 19.60 28.52
CA HIS A 494 15.10 18.81 27.30
C HIS A 494 16.27 19.10 26.35
N ILE A 495 16.85 20.29 26.45
CA ILE A 495 18.01 20.67 25.65
C ILE A 495 19.07 21.35 26.52
N SER A 496 20.31 20.90 26.39
CA SER A 496 21.42 21.45 27.17
C SER A 496 21.70 22.91 26.77
N PRO A 497 21.71 23.86 27.72
CA PRO A 497 22.01 25.27 27.44
C PRO A 497 23.44 25.47 26.91
N ARG A 498 24.38 24.56 27.22
CA ARG A 498 25.75 24.62 26.69
C ARG A 498 25.80 24.54 25.16
N ASN A 499 24.82 23.85 24.57
CA ASN A 499 24.74 23.68 23.12
C ASN A 499 24.25 24.95 22.40
N TYR A 500 23.85 26.00 23.12
CA TYR A 500 23.32 27.25 22.53
C TYR A 500 24.23 28.46 22.72
N ARG A 501 25.48 28.24 23.14
CA ARG A 501 26.45 29.35 23.21
C ARG A 501 26.70 29.92 21.82
N GLN A 502 26.62 31.24 21.74
CA GLN A 502 26.74 32.00 20.51
C GLN A 502 28.13 31.97 19.86
N GLU A 503 29.17 31.67 20.63
CA GLU A 503 30.52 31.36 20.11
C GLU A 503 30.49 30.26 19.03
N ASN A 504 29.39 29.50 18.98
CA ASN A 504 29.16 28.46 17.99
C ASN A 504 28.34 28.92 16.77
N LEU A 505 27.94 30.19 16.62
CA LEU A 505 27.35 30.68 15.37
C LEU A 505 28.47 30.93 14.36
N SER A 506 28.41 30.25 13.23
CA SER A 506 29.34 30.46 12.12
C SER A 506 29.00 31.68 11.27
N GLY A 507 27.74 32.12 11.30
CA GLY A 507 27.23 33.09 10.35
C GLY A 507 26.91 32.50 8.96
N LYS A 508 27.13 31.20 8.74
CA LYS A 508 26.70 30.48 7.54
C LYS A 508 25.56 29.53 7.87
N PHE A 509 24.50 29.57 7.07
CA PHE A 509 23.29 28.78 7.30
C PHE A 509 23.60 27.27 7.40
N GLU A 510 24.34 26.72 6.45
CA GLU A 510 24.65 25.28 6.38
C GLU A 510 25.47 24.79 7.58
N GLU A 511 26.51 25.52 7.97
CA GLU A 511 27.35 25.18 9.12
C GLU A 511 26.56 25.23 10.44
N ASP A 512 25.64 26.18 10.55
CA ASP A 512 24.79 26.34 11.73
C ASP A 512 23.67 25.29 11.78
N CYS A 513 23.11 24.89 10.64
CA CYS A 513 22.22 23.72 10.56
C CYS A 513 22.96 22.43 10.94
N GLN A 514 24.21 22.25 10.50
CA GLN A 514 24.99 21.07 10.87
C GLN A 514 25.22 20.99 12.39
N LYS A 515 25.54 22.12 13.04
CA LYS A 515 25.69 22.18 14.50
C LYS A 515 24.39 21.91 15.24
N ASP A 516 23.26 22.39 14.72
CA ASP A 516 21.94 22.08 15.27
C ASP A 516 21.60 20.59 15.09
N LEU A 517 21.89 19.99 13.93
CA LEU A 517 21.73 18.56 13.69
C LEU A 517 22.55 17.71 14.66
N GLU A 518 23.82 18.06 14.88
CA GLU A 518 24.68 17.40 15.87
C GLU A 518 24.08 17.53 17.28
N THR A 519 23.60 18.72 17.65
CA THR A 519 22.96 18.98 18.93
C THR A 519 21.72 18.10 19.13
N ILE A 520 20.86 18.02 18.12
CA ILE A 520 19.63 17.23 18.12
C ILE A 520 19.95 15.73 18.19
N SER A 521 20.93 15.25 17.43
CA SER A 521 21.32 13.84 17.42
C SER A 521 21.95 13.37 18.74
N ARG A 522 22.63 14.28 19.47
CA ARG A 522 23.26 14.00 20.78
C ARG A 522 22.31 14.17 21.95
N ALA A 523 21.09 14.70 21.75
CA ALA A 523 20.11 14.87 22.83
C ALA A 523 19.66 13.50 23.34
N ALA A 524 20.38 12.97 24.32
CA ALA A 524 20.22 11.60 24.84
C ALA A 524 18.96 11.41 25.70
N VAL A 525 18.31 12.50 26.11
CA VAL A 525 17.19 12.45 27.06
C VAL A 525 15.88 12.56 26.28
N PRO A 526 15.03 11.51 26.26
CA PRO A 526 13.66 11.66 25.79
C PRO A 526 12.96 12.72 26.64
N TRP A 527 12.11 13.56 26.03
CA TRP A 527 11.57 14.81 26.59
C TRP A 527 10.59 14.62 27.78
N TYR A 528 10.73 13.56 28.56
CA TYR A 528 9.84 13.20 29.65
C TYR A 528 9.98 14.12 30.86
N GLY A 529 9.08 15.10 30.91
CA GLY A 529 8.35 15.43 32.12
C GLY A 529 6.94 15.78 31.69
N GLY A 530 5.95 14.91 31.95
CA GLY A 530 4.56 14.98 31.48
C GLY A 530 3.73 16.18 31.96
N ARG A 531 4.29 17.39 31.94
CA ARG A 531 3.54 18.62 32.06
C ARG A 531 2.93 18.92 30.69
N GLN A 532 1.61 18.99 30.64
CA GLN A 532 0.93 19.52 29.46
C GLN A 532 1.53 20.88 29.07
N PRO A 533 1.54 21.22 27.76
CA PRO A 533 1.91 22.56 27.33
C PRO A 533 0.94 23.54 27.97
N VAL A 534 1.35 24.15 29.08
CA VAL A 534 0.63 25.29 29.64
C VAL A 534 0.75 26.39 28.60
N GLU A 535 -0.37 26.92 28.12
CA GLU A 535 -0.41 28.20 27.40
C GLU A 535 0.05 29.29 28.35
N VAL A 536 1.37 29.42 28.50
CA VAL A 536 1.97 30.47 29.29
C VAL A 536 1.97 31.72 28.41
N THR A 537 1.12 32.68 28.73
CA THR A 537 1.35 34.08 28.36
C THR A 537 2.76 34.46 28.85
N PRO A 538 3.60 35.13 28.04
CA PRO A 538 4.98 35.39 28.39
C PRO A 538 5.06 36.25 29.66
N ASP A 539 5.19 35.59 30.80
CA ASP A 539 5.47 36.22 32.09
C ASP A 539 6.82 36.95 31.98
N PRO A 540 6.93 38.23 32.37
CA PRO A 540 8.19 38.95 32.48
C PRO A 540 9.32 38.16 33.16
N LEU A 541 9.00 37.32 34.15
CA LEU A 541 9.96 36.43 34.82
C LEU A 541 10.41 35.27 33.93
N PHE A 542 9.55 34.74 33.06
CA PHE A 542 9.93 33.75 32.06
C PHE A 542 10.93 34.35 31.09
N VAL A 543 10.64 35.54 30.56
CA VAL A 543 11.59 36.28 29.70
C VAL A 543 12.91 36.47 30.43
N GLN A 544 12.93 36.88 31.69
CA GLN A 544 14.18 37.03 32.45
C GLN A 544 14.97 35.71 32.63
N LYS A 545 14.30 34.57 32.80
CA LYS A 545 14.93 33.24 32.82
C LYS A 545 15.50 32.84 31.45
N VAL A 546 14.79 33.17 30.37
CA VAL A 546 15.30 33.04 28.99
C VAL A 546 16.57 33.86 28.81
N TYR A 547 16.57 35.14 29.22
CA TYR A 547 17.75 36.01 29.18
C TYR A 547 18.94 35.43 29.96
N LYS A 548 18.70 34.89 31.16
CA LYS A 548 19.75 34.23 31.96
C LYS A 548 20.25 32.92 31.30
N ALA A 549 19.38 32.16 30.64
CA ALA A 549 19.72 30.90 29.99
C ALA A 549 20.59 31.09 28.73
N PHE A 550 20.35 32.18 27.97
CA PHE A 550 21.08 32.44 26.72
C PHE A 550 22.33 33.31 26.90
N GLY A 551 22.46 34.04 28.01
CA GLY A 551 23.73 34.56 28.55
C GLY A 551 24.56 35.50 27.65
N ASN A 552 24.07 35.95 26.49
CA ASN A 552 24.88 36.67 25.51
C ASN A 552 24.30 38.05 25.12
N PRO A 553 25.10 39.12 25.02
CA PRO A 553 24.69 40.45 24.59
C PRO A 553 23.99 40.52 23.21
N GLN A 554 24.26 39.64 22.24
CA GLN A 554 23.53 39.68 20.97
C GLN A 554 22.19 38.95 21.03
N ILE A 555 22.02 37.85 21.79
CA ILE A 555 20.69 37.31 22.10
C ILE A 555 19.91 38.29 22.98
N THR A 556 20.60 39.05 23.83
CA THR A 556 20.04 40.20 24.55
C THR A 556 19.62 41.29 23.58
N GLU A 557 20.35 41.55 22.49
CA GLU A 557 19.99 42.47 21.39
C GLU A 557 18.80 41.94 20.58
N SER A 558 18.78 40.65 20.23
CA SER A 558 17.66 39.97 19.58
C SER A 558 16.42 40.03 20.44
N MET A 559 16.54 39.71 21.73
CA MET A 559 15.46 39.75 22.70
C MET A 559 15.08 41.18 23.08
N ARG A 560 15.96 42.17 22.90
CA ARG A 560 15.71 43.61 23.05
C ARG A 560 14.97 44.15 21.83
N MET A 561 15.33 43.72 20.61
CA MET A 561 14.57 43.96 19.38
C MET A 561 13.19 43.28 19.44
N LEU A 562 13.14 42.06 19.96
CA LEU A 562 11.92 41.29 20.21
C LEU A 562 11.04 41.99 21.27
N ARG A 563 11.64 42.60 22.30
CA ARG A 563 10.93 43.51 23.23
C ARG A 563 10.47 44.81 22.56
N ARG A 564 11.22 45.38 21.62
CA ARG A 564 10.77 46.56 20.84
C ARG A 564 9.55 46.21 19.98
N LEU A 565 9.61 45.09 19.26
CA LEU A 565 8.52 44.57 18.43
C LEU A 565 7.27 44.20 19.25
N LEU A 566 7.45 43.57 20.42
CA LEU A 566 6.34 43.25 21.33
C LEU A 566 5.82 44.48 22.10
N GLY A 567 6.66 45.48 22.36
CA GLY A 567 6.30 46.72 23.03
C GLY A 567 5.48 47.68 22.17
N GLU A 568 5.68 47.66 20.85
CA GLU A 568 4.87 48.42 19.89
C GLU A 568 3.45 47.84 19.71
N THR A 569 3.25 46.55 19.98
CA THR A 569 1.96 45.86 19.83
C THR A 569 1.17 45.72 21.14
N THR A 570 1.81 45.83 22.30
CA THR A 570 1.18 45.67 23.63
C THR A 570 1.49 46.81 24.59
N GLY A 571 1.40 48.05 24.09
CA GLY A 571 1.60 49.25 24.90
C GLY A 571 0.57 49.34 26.04
N THR A 572 0.99 48.96 27.25
CA THR A 572 0.63 49.52 28.59
C THR A 572 0.87 48.52 29.73
N ALA A 573 0.79 47.20 29.49
CA ALA A 573 0.86 46.21 30.58
C ALA A 573 2.29 45.84 31.03
N LEU A 574 3.27 45.86 30.12
CA LEU A 574 4.65 45.44 30.42
C LEU A 574 5.51 46.53 31.08
N GLU A 575 5.18 47.81 30.89
CA GLU A 575 5.96 48.94 31.43
C GLU A 575 5.82 49.06 32.97
N HIS A 576 4.65 48.73 33.52
CA HIS A 576 4.40 48.78 34.97
C HIS A 576 5.23 47.75 35.77
N VAL A 577 5.58 46.60 35.16
CA VAL A 577 6.38 45.56 35.83
C VAL A 577 7.87 45.90 35.83
N VAL A 578 8.34 46.68 34.84
CA VAL A 578 9.75 47.11 34.75
C VAL A 578 10.05 48.29 35.69
N GLN A 579 9.07 49.17 35.94
CA GLN A 579 9.25 50.24 36.93
C GLN A 579 9.33 49.71 38.37
N ASN A 580 8.63 48.61 38.69
CA ASN A 580 8.67 47.99 40.02
C ASN A 580 9.90 47.09 40.29
N THR A 581 10.81 46.91 39.33
CA THR A 581 12.03 46.10 39.50
C THR A 581 13.32 46.93 39.50
N ARG A 582 13.20 48.26 39.40
CA ARG A 582 14.29 49.22 39.68
C ARG A 582 14.24 49.82 41.09
N SER A 583 13.26 49.43 41.90
CA SER A 583 13.15 49.72 43.34
C SER A 583 13.61 48.53 44.17
#